data_AF-A0A223KMM6-F1
#
_entry.id   AF-A0A223KMM6-F1
#
_cell.length_a   1.000
_cell.length_b   1.000
_cell.length_c   1.000
_cell.angle_alpha   90.00
_cell.angle_beta   90.00
_cell.angle_gamma   90.00
#
_symmetry.space_group_name_H-M   'P 1'
#
loop_
_entity.id
_entity.type
_entity.pdbx_description
1 polymer ?
#
loop_
_entity_poly.entity_id
_entity_poly.type
_entity_poly.pdbx_seq_one_letter_code
_entity_poly.pdbx_strand_id
1 'polypeptide(L)'
;MNVVNTFFLLLLALASFRLTRLIVFDRITSFLRKPFLDQVEELNEKGEVEEYIIIKGKGISAWFGELLSCYWCTGIWVSTLLYVLLIMFPIVGEPVLFILGVAGLAGILEAVLQRILR
;
A
#
# COMPACT_ATOMS: atom_id res chain seq x y z
N MET A 1 26.15 -0.68 -1.57
CA MET A 1 25.19 -0.57 -0.45
C MET A 1 25.06 -1.94 0.21
N ASN A 2 25.40 -2.11 1.50
CA ASN A 2 25.13 -3.38 2.19
C ASN A 2 23.63 -3.45 2.49
N VAL A 3 22.93 -4.33 1.79
CA VAL A 3 21.46 -4.49 1.88
C VAL A 3 20.99 -4.95 3.28
N VAL A 4 21.92 -5.42 4.12
CA VAL A 4 21.65 -5.97 5.47
C VAL A 4 21.88 -4.93 6.60
N ASN A 5 22.01 -3.65 6.27
CA ASN A 5 22.14 -2.60 7.30
C ASN A 5 20.78 -2.30 7.96
N THR A 6 20.75 -2.12 9.28
CA THR A 6 19.58 -1.65 10.05
C THR A 6 18.94 -0.40 9.46
N PHE A 7 19.75 0.55 8.96
CA PHE A 7 19.23 1.76 8.31
C PHE A 7 18.42 1.44 7.05
N PHE A 8 18.87 0.47 6.26
CA PHE A 8 18.19 0.05 5.05
C PHE A 8 16.87 -0.67 5.38
N LEU A 9 16.86 -1.53 6.41
CA LEU A 9 15.66 -2.19 6.89
C LEU A 9 14.60 -1.17 7.34
N LEU A 10 15.02 -0.12 8.05
CA LEU A 10 14.14 0.95 8.48
C LEU A 10 13.57 1.74 7.28
N LEU A 11 14.42 2.10 6.31
CA LEU A 11 13.96 2.77 5.09
C LEU A 11 13.00 1.89 4.28
N LEU A 12 13.30 0.60 4.12
CA LEU A 12 12.43 -0.35 3.42
C LEU A 12 11.09 -0.50 4.12
N ALA A 13 11.06 -0.54 5.46
CA ALA A 13 9.82 -0.58 6.23
C ALA A 13 8.98 0.69 6.05
N LEU A 14 9.60 1.87 6.10
CA LEU A 14 8.90 3.14 5.88
C LEU A 14 8.40 3.29 4.43
N ALA A 15 9.23 2.90 3.47
CA ALA A 15 8.91 2.96 2.05
C ALA A 15 7.78 1.99 1.69
N SER A 16 7.84 0.76 2.20
CA SER A 16 6.79 -0.24 1.97
C SER A 16 5.50 0.17 2.66
N PHE A 17 5.55 0.73 3.87
CA PHE A 17 4.39 1.31 4.54
C PHE A 17 3.74 2.40 3.70
N ARG A 18 4.53 3.37 3.21
CA ARG A 18 4.01 4.47 2.38
C ARG A 18 3.40 3.95 1.08
N LEU A 19 4.10 3.06 0.39
CA LEU A 19 3.66 2.55 -0.91
C LEU A 19 2.42 1.65 -0.78
N THR A 20 2.36 0.81 0.26
CA THR A 20 1.17 0.00 0.58
C THR A 20 -0.03 0.90 0.86
N ARG A 21 0.16 1.96 1.67
CA ARG A 21 -0.91 2.91 1.96
C ARG A 21 -1.37 3.66 0.70
N LEU A 22 -0.43 4.02 -0.18
CA LEU A 22 -0.74 4.61 -1.48
C LEU A 22 -1.58 3.69 -2.38
N ILE A 23 -1.29 2.39 -2.39
CA ILE A 23 -2.02 1.41 -3.21
C ILE A 23 -3.41 1.12 -2.61
N VAL A 24 -3.48 0.93 -1.29
CA VAL A 24 -4.68 0.41 -0.59
C VAL A 24 -5.62 1.51 -0.10
N PHE A 25 -5.19 2.77 -0.01
CA PHE A 25 -6.06 3.85 0.49
C PHE A 25 -6.06 5.12 -0.36
N ASP A 26 -5.13 5.31 -1.29
CA ASP A 26 -5.09 6.55 -2.06
C ASP A 26 -6.14 6.58 -3.18
N ARG A 27 -6.78 7.73 -3.35
CA ARG A 27 -7.73 7.96 -4.46
C ARG A 27 -7.01 8.11 -5.80
N ILE A 28 -5.75 8.51 -5.80
CA ILE A 28 -4.93 8.65 -7.02
C ILE A 28 -4.76 7.29 -7.70
N THR A 29 -4.61 6.21 -6.92
CA THR A 29 -4.53 4.83 -7.43
C THR A 29 -5.90 4.17 -7.61
N SER A 30 -7.00 4.93 -7.56
CA SER A 30 -8.35 4.38 -7.78
C SER A 30 -8.51 3.73 -9.16
N PHE A 31 -7.75 4.16 -10.17
CA PHE A 31 -7.72 3.52 -11.49
C PHE A 31 -7.15 2.09 -11.45
N LEU A 32 -6.22 1.81 -10.53
CA LEU A 32 -5.68 0.47 -10.28
C LEU A 32 -6.71 -0.40 -9.56
N ARG A 33 -7.60 0.19 -8.75
CA ARG A 33 -8.58 -0.52 -7.94
C ARG A 33 -9.88 -0.85 -8.68
N LYS A 34 -10.41 0.12 -9.44
CA LYS A 34 -11.65 -0.01 -10.25
C LYS A 34 -11.79 -1.27 -11.10
N PRO A 35 -10.73 -1.80 -11.75
CA PRO A 35 -10.87 -3.01 -12.56
C PRO A 35 -10.99 -4.30 -11.73
N PHE A 36 -10.53 -4.31 -10.47
CA PHE A 36 -10.45 -5.53 -9.64
C PHE A 36 -11.41 -5.54 -8.45
N LEU A 37 -11.90 -4.39 -8.02
CA LEU A 37 -12.75 -4.24 -6.84
C LEU A 37 -13.95 -3.36 -7.18
N ASP A 38 -15.14 -3.84 -6.85
CA ASP A 38 -16.38 -3.08 -6.86
C ASP A 38 -16.75 -2.72 -5.43
N GLN A 39 -16.96 -1.42 -5.19
CA GLN A 39 -17.57 -0.94 -3.95
C GLN A 39 -19.07 -0.95 -4.20
N VAL A 40 -19.76 -1.95 -3.67
CA VAL A 40 -21.22 -2.01 -3.72
C VAL A 40 -21.72 -1.61 -2.34
N GLU A 41 -22.37 -0.46 -2.29
CA GLU A 41 -23.13 -0.02 -1.12
C GLU A 41 -24.44 -0.80 -1.12
N GLU A 42 -24.52 -1.88 -0.32
CA GLU A 42 -25.78 -2.57 -0.10
C GLU A 42 -26.41 -2.06 1.20
N LEU A 43 -27.68 -1.66 1.13
CA LEU A 43 -28.49 -1.44 2.32
C LEU A 43 -28.76 -2.80 2.96
N ASN A 44 -28.21 -3.03 4.15
CA ASN A 44 -28.62 -4.18 4.96
C ASN A 44 -30.11 -4.07 5.30
N GLU A 45 -30.77 -5.19 5.63
CA GLU A 45 -32.22 -5.25 5.99
C GLU A 45 -32.63 -4.30 7.13
N LYS A 46 -31.66 -3.69 7.83
CA LYS A 46 -31.84 -2.71 8.90
C LYS A 46 -31.72 -1.23 8.46
N GLY A 47 -31.49 -0.96 7.18
CA GLY A 47 -31.37 0.41 6.65
C GLY A 47 -30.00 1.06 6.88
N GLU A 48 -28.99 0.27 7.26
CA GLU A 48 -27.60 0.73 7.40
C GLU A 48 -26.86 0.51 6.08
N VAL A 49 -26.16 1.54 5.60
CA VAL A 49 -25.33 1.46 4.39
C VAL A 49 -24.05 0.72 4.77
N GLU A 50 -23.93 -0.54 4.35
CA GLU A 50 -22.69 -1.29 4.48
C GLU A 50 -21.98 -1.33 3.13
N GLU A 51 -20.75 -0.82 3.11
CA GLU A 51 -19.90 -0.82 1.93
C GLU A 51 -19.23 -2.20 1.82
N TYR A 52 -19.78 -3.07 0.98
CA TYR A 52 -19.19 -4.38 0.70
C TYR A 52 -18.23 -4.29 -0.48
N ILE A 53 -17.02 -4.82 -0.27
CA ILE A 53 -15.98 -4.89 -1.29
C ILE A 53 -16.16 -6.20 -2.07
N ILE A 54 -16.66 -6.12 -3.30
CA ILE A 54 -16.85 -7.28 -4.18
C ILE A 54 -15.65 -7.39 -5.12
N ILE A 55 -14.97 -8.54 -5.09
CA ILE A 55 -13.84 -8.82 -5.97
C ILE A 55 -14.36 -9.11 -7.38
N LYS A 56 -13.85 -8.39 -8.38
CA LYS A 56 -14.23 -8.51 -9.79
C LYS A 56 -13.35 -9.49 -10.58
N GLY A 57 -13.98 -10.20 -11.51
CA GLY A 57 -13.33 -11.07 -12.49
C GLY A 57 -13.07 -12.50 -11.99
N LYS A 58 -12.26 -13.27 -12.74
CA LYS A 58 -11.96 -14.69 -12.45
C LYS A 58 -10.47 -14.97 -12.61
N GLY A 59 -9.93 -15.91 -11.83
CA GLY A 59 -8.53 -16.30 -11.89
C GLY A 59 -7.58 -15.20 -11.39
N ILE A 60 -6.66 -14.74 -12.24
CA ILE A 60 -5.59 -13.79 -11.89
C ILE A 60 -6.15 -12.43 -11.46
N SER A 61 -7.23 -11.95 -12.10
CA SER A 61 -7.84 -10.67 -11.73
C SER A 61 -8.45 -10.72 -10.31
N ALA A 62 -9.05 -11.85 -9.93
CA ALA A 62 -9.61 -12.06 -8.60
C ALA A 62 -8.50 -12.13 -7.54
N TRP A 63 -7.38 -12.77 -7.86
CA TRP A 63 -6.21 -12.82 -6.98
C TRP A 63 -5.63 -11.43 -6.69
N PHE A 64 -5.50 -10.56 -7.70
CA PHE A 64 -5.11 -9.16 -7.49
C PHE A 64 -6.14 -8.38 -6.65
N GLY A 65 -7.43 -8.64 -6.84
CA GLY A 65 -8.48 -8.04 -6.01
C GLY A 65 -8.39 -8.43 -4.54
N GLU A 66 -8.12 -9.71 -4.24
CA GLU A 66 -7.91 -10.21 -2.87
C GLU A 66 -6.62 -9.67 -2.23
N LEU A 67 -5.57 -9.53 -3.03
CA LEU A 67 -4.31 -8.94 -2.58
C LEU A 67 -4.51 -7.46 -2.19
N LEU A 68 -5.25 -6.71 -3.01
CA LEU A 68 -5.59 -5.30 -2.79
C LEU A 68 -6.61 -5.09 -1.66
N SER A 69 -7.49 -6.06 -1.40
CA SER A 69 -8.44 -5.99 -0.28
C SER A 69 -7.74 -6.21 1.08
N CYS A 70 -6.64 -6.97 1.10
CA CYS A 70 -5.85 -7.20 2.30
C CYS A 70 -4.58 -6.31 2.33
N TYR A 71 -4.61 -5.29 3.19
CA TYR A 71 -3.46 -4.38 3.37
C TYR A 71 -2.18 -5.12 3.79
N TRP A 72 -2.30 -6.22 4.53
CA TRP A 72 -1.17 -7.01 5.01
C TRP A 72 -0.52 -7.80 3.86
N CYS A 73 -1.35 -8.42 3.00
CA CYS A 73 -0.89 -9.09 1.79
C CYS A 73 -0.22 -8.10 0.85
N THR A 74 -0.86 -6.96 0.57
CA THR A 74 -0.24 -5.89 -0.24
C THR A 74 1.11 -5.47 0.33
N GLY A 75 1.23 -5.34 1.65
CA GLY A 75 2.49 -4.97 2.31
C GLY A 75 3.65 -5.94 2.06
N ILE A 76 3.39 -7.25 2.12
CA ILE A 76 4.41 -8.27 1.86
C ILE A 76 4.89 -8.20 0.40
N TRP A 77 3.95 -8.11 -0.55
CA TRP A 77 4.26 -8.04 -1.98
C TRP A 77 4.98 -6.74 -2.35
N VAL A 78 4.55 -5.61 -1.79
CA VAL A 78 5.20 -4.31 -1.97
C VAL A 78 6.63 -4.33 -1.42
N SER A 79 6.85 -4.87 -0.23
CA SER A 79 8.19 -4.97 0.37
C SER A 79 9.11 -5.84 -0.48
N THR A 80 8.59 -6.96 -0.97
CA THR A 80 9.32 -7.88 -1.87
C THR A 80 9.67 -7.18 -3.18
N LEU A 81 8.72 -6.47 -3.79
CA LEU A 81 8.93 -5.73 -5.02
C LEU A 81 10.00 -4.65 -4.86
N LEU A 82 9.94 -3.84 -3.80
CA LEU A 82 10.94 -2.80 -3.54
C LEU A 82 12.33 -3.41 -3.34
N TYR A 83 12.42 -4.52 -2.60
CA TYR A 83 13.68 -5.24 -2.39
C TYR A 83 14.26 -5.79 -3.70
N VAL A 84 13.45 -6.45 -4.52
CA VAL A 84 13.86 -6.97 -5.82
C VAL A 84 14.27 -5.84 -6.78
N LEU A 85 13.52 -4.73 -6.80
CA LEU A 85 13.83 -3.55 -7.61
C LEU A 85 15.21 -2.98 -7.27
N LEU A 86 15.56 -2.95 -5.99
CA LEU A 86 16.87 -2.50 -5.53
C LEU A 86 18.01 -3.44 -5.95
N ILE A 87 17.78 -4.75 -5.92
CA ILE A 87 18.79 -5.73 -6.35
C ILE A 87 18.98 -5.70 -7.87
N MET A 88 17.90 -5.61 -8.64
CA MET A 88 17.96 -5.62 -10.10
C MET A 88 18.40 -4.28 -10.69
N PHE A 89 17.91 -3.17 -10.12
CA PHE A 89 18.11 -1.82 -10.65
C PHE A 89 18.50 -0.85 -9.53
N PRO A 90 19.70 -0.97 -8.93
CA PRO A 90 20.09 -0.17 -7.77
C PRO A 90 20.07 1.34 -8.04
N ILE A 91 20.43 1.75 -9.26
CA ILE A 91 20.45 3.17 -9.68
C ILE A 91 19.06 3.83 -9.55
N VAL A 92 17.99 3.07 -9.77
CA VAL A 92 16.60 3.56 -9.68
C VAL A 92 15.96 3.17 -8.35
N GLY A 93 16.25 1.98 -7.85
CA GLY A 93 15.69 1.48 -6.60
C GLY A 93 16.12 2.33 -5.40
N GLU A 94 17.38 2.76 -5.33
CA GLU A 94 17.90 3.55 -4.21
C GLU A 94 17.15 4.89 -4.04
N PRO A 95 17.02 5.76 -5.07
CA PRO A 95 16.27 7.00 -4.92
C PRO A 95 14.78 6.74 -4.65
N VAL A 96 14.18 5.71 -5.27
CA VAL A 96 12.77 5.34 -5.02
C VAL A 96 12.56 4.96 -3.55
N LEU A 97 13.42 4.11 -3.00
CA LEU A 97 13.37 3.69 -1.60
C LEU A 97 13.52 4.90 -0.67
N PHE A 98 14.46 5.79 -0.97
CA PHE A 98 14.75 6.95 -0.14
C PHE A 98 13.58 7.94 -0.13
N ILE A 99 13.03 8.27 -1.30
CA ILE A 99 11.89 9.18 -1.45
C ILE A 99 10.65 8.62 -0.74
N LEU A 100 10.35 7.33 -0.97
CA LEU A 100 9.21 6.68 -0.33
C LEU A 100 9.40 6.56 1.19
N GLY A 101 10.62 6.28 1.66
CA GLY A 101 10.96 6.20 3.08
C GLY A 101 10.76 7.54 3.79
N VAL A 102 11.26 8.63 3.21
CA VAL A 102 11.07 9.99 3.74
C VAL A 102 9.59 10.37 3.74
N ALA A 103 8.85 10.09 2.66
CA ALA A 103 7.41 10.35 2.59
C ALA A 103 6.62 9.50 3.62
N GLY A 104 7.05 8.27 3.88
CA GLY A 104 6.50 7.41 4.93
C GLY A 104 6.68 8.01 6.31
N LEU A 105 7.90 8.47 6.62
CA LEU A 105 8.20 9.14 7.89
C LEU A 105 7.38 10.42 8.05
N ALA A 106 7.32 11.25 7.01
CA ALA A 106 6.53 12.49 7.03
C ALA A 106 5.04 12.21 7.32
N GLY A 107 4.46 11.18 6.68
CA GLY A 107 3.07 10.80 6.92
C GLY A 107 2.81 10.26 8.33
N ILE A 108 3.79 9.60 8.96
CA ILE A 108 3.68 9.17 10.37
C ILE A 108 3.74 10.39 11.28
N LEU A 109 4.68 11.30 11.05
CA LEU A 109 4.80 12.54 11.83
C LEU A 109 3.52 13.37 11.76
N GLU A 110 2.95 13.51 10.57
CA GLU A 110 1.68 14.22 10.38
C GLU A 110 0.54 13.56 11.16
N ALA A 111 0.42 12.23 11.10
CA ALA A 111 -0.61 11.50 11.85
C ALA A 111 -0.44 11.64 13.38
N VAL A 112 0.80 11.67 13.87
CA VAL A 112 1.10 11.91 15.29
C VAL A 112 0.74 13.35 15.66
N LEU A 113 1.15 14.35 14.87
CA LEU A 113 0.83 15.76 15.12
C LEU A 113 -0.68 16.01 15.14
N GLN A 114 -1.42 15.44 14.19
CA GLN A 114 -2.89 15.53 14.15
C GLN A 114 -3.55 14.91 15.38
N ARG A 115 -2.94 13.89 15.98
CA ARG A 115 -3.45 13.26 17.20
C ARG A 115 -3.10 14.01 18.48
N ILE A 116 -2.00 14.78 18.48
CA ILE A 116 -1.59 15.61 19.63
C ILE A 116 -2.34 16.95 19.65
N LEU A 117 -2.59 17.54 18.47
CA LEU A 117 -3.26 18.84 18.33
C LEU A 117 -4.79 18.76 18.40
N ARG A 118 -5.35 17.55 18.53
CA ARG A 118 -6.79 17.28 18.61
C ARG A 118 -7.13 16.80 20.01
#